data_AF-A0A3B1IGL6-F1
#
_entry.id   AF-A0A3B1IGL6-F1
#
_cell.length_a   1.000
_cell.length_b   1.000
_cell.length_c   1.000
_cell.angle_alpha   90.00
_cell.angle_beta   90.00
_cell.angle_gamma   90.00
#
_symmetry.space_group_name_H-M   'P 1'
#
loop_
_entity.id
_entity.type
_entity.pdbx_description
1 polymer ?
#
loop_
_entity_poly.entity_id
_entity_poly.type
_entity_poly.pdbx_seq_one_letter_code
_entity_poly.pdbx_strand_id
1 'polypeptide(L)'
;SFKLLSAWRMKRCLRHFFAERRCFVFPRPADVPDLKNMEKLPEEKLDPLFLQQSKEFCKHVHSSAKPKTVPGGRTVIGSVLGGLAEVYVEAIRRGDVPCLENAVETLAQIQNEKAVEQDPGGLYEGGSELYPVTNGPGRAFPETAAALILSYKIKKDKERFRTCSVQ
;
A
#
# COMPACT_ATOMS: atom_id res chain seq x y z
N SER A 1 -34.81 7.09 -13.96
CA SER A 1 -34.36 5.83 -13.30
C SER A 1 -32.85 5.53 -13.44
N PHE A 2 -32.22 5.69 -14.62
CA PHE A 2 -30.80 5.31 -14.82
C PHE A 2 -29.76 6.13 -14.02
N LYS A 3 -29.92 7.46 -13.91
CA LYS A 3 -29.01 8.34 -13.13
C LYS A 3 -29.05 8.07 -11.62
N LEU A 4 -30.20 7.67 -11.09
CA LEU A 4 -30.35 7.30 -9.68
C LEU A 4 -29.67 5.94 -9.39
N LEU A 5 -29.78 4.99 -10.33
CA LEU A 5 -29.13 3.68 -10.24
C LEU A 5 -27.60 3.78 -10.29
N SER A 6 -27.05 4.64 -11.16
CA SER A 6 -25.59 4.86 -11.25
C SER A 6 -25.04 5.55 -9.99
N ALA A 7 -25.74 6.58 -9.47
CA ALA A 7 -25.36 7.24 -8.22
C ALA A 7 -25.40 6.28 -7.01
N TRP A 8 -26.40 5.40 -6.95
CA TRP A 8 -26.48 4.37 -5.91
C TRP A 8 -25.34 3.36 -5.97
N ARG A 9 -24.97 2.93 -7.20
CA ARG A 9 -23.87 1.99 -7.42
C ARG A 9 -22.54 2.57 -6.95
N MET A 10 -22.25 3.82 -7.28
CA MET A 10 -21.03 4.52 -6.83
C MET A 10 -20.97 4.62 -5.30
N LYS A 11 -22.08 5.03 -4.66
CA LYS A 11 -22.16 5.09 -3.20
C LYS A 11 -21.87 3.73 -2.56
N ARG A 12 -22.42 2.65 -3.10
CA ARG A 12 -22.18 1.29 -2.59
C ARG A 12 -20.72 0.89 -2.72
N CYS A 13 -20.09 1.14 -3.88
CA CYS A 13 -18.68 0.85 -4.11
C CYS A 13 -17.77 1.60 -3.13
N LEU A 14 -18.01 2.89 -2.89
CA LEU A 14 -17.21 3.68 -1.95
C LEU A 14 -17.26 3.10 -0.53
N ARG A 15 -18.44 2.63 -0.08
CA ARG A 15 -18.55 2.00 1.24
C ARG A 15 -17.86 0.65 1.33
N HIS A 16 -17.77 -0.08 0.21
CA HIS A 16 -17.19 -1.40 0.16
C HIS A 16 -15.66 -1.36 0.07
N PHE A 17 -15.11 -0.53 -0.82
CA PHE A 17 -13.66 -0.46 -1.03
C PHE A 17 -12.92 0.35 0.06
N PHE A 18 -13.60 1.30 0.71
CA PHE A 18 -13.00 2.14 1.76
C PHE A 18 -13.74 1.90 3.08
N ALA A 19 -13.20 0.99 3.90
CA ALA A 19 -13.81 0.62 5.18
C ALA A 19 -13.86 1.81 6.15
N GLU A 20 -12.71 2.45 6.37
CA GLU A 20 -12.58 3.66 7.19
C GLU A 20 -12.83 4.90 6.31
N ARG A 21 -13.77 5.76 6.73
CA ARG A 21 -14.15 6.99 6.03
C ARG A 21 -14.37 8.11 7.04
N ARG A 22 -13.79 9.28 6.77
CA ARG A 22 -13.98 10.50 7.57
C ARG A 22 -14.16 11.68 6.63
N CYS A 23 -15.00 12.65 7.02
CA CYS A 23 -15.25 13.86 6.27
C CYS A 23 -14.78 15.07 7.07
N PHE A 24 -13.98 15.93 6.44
CA PHE A 24 -13.55 17.23 6.97
C PHE A 24 -14.14 18.31 6.07
N VAL A 25 -14.71 19.34 6.68
CA VAL A 25 -15.26 20.49 5.96
C VAL A 25 -14.32 21.66 6.20
N PHE A 26 -13.88 22.30 5.13
CA PHE A 26 -12.97 23.45 5.20
C PHE A 26 -13.73 24.73 4.86
N PRO A 27 -13.58 25.81 5.66
CA PRO A 27 -14.04 27.12 5.24
C PRO A 27 -13.16 27.62 4.08
N ARG A 28 -13.55 28.74 3.48
CA ARG A 28 -12.74 29.36 2.42
C ARG A 28 -11.38 29.78 3.00
N PRO A 29 -10.25 29.47 2.35
CA PRO A 29 -8.93 29.71 2.92
C PRO A 29 -8.50 31.18 2.97
N ALA A 30 -8.95 32.00 2.02
CA ALA A 30 -8.62 33.42 1.90
C ALA A 30 -9.71 34.17 1.11
N ASP A 31 -9.58 35.49 1.00
CA ASP A 31 -10.44 36.30 0.15
C ASP A 31 -10.30 35.96 -1.34
N VAL A 32 -11.39 36.16 -2.09
CA VAL A 32 -11.51 35.76 -3.51
C VAL A 32 -10.36 36.28 -4.41
N PRO A 33 -9.88 37.53 -4.27
CA PRO A 33 -8.77 38.03 -5.07
C PRO A 33 -7.45 37.28 -4.81
N ASP A 34 -7.23 36.88 -3.55
CA ASP A 34 -6.00 36.25 -3.09
C ASP A 34 -5.93 34.77 -3.45
N LEU A 35 -7.08 34.12 -3.73
CA LEU A 35 -7.14 32.71 -4.15
C LEU A 35 -6.32 32.40 -5.42
N LYS A 36 -6.05 33.40 -6.27
CA LYS A 36 -5.22 33.23 -7.48
C LYS A 36 -3.73 33.11 -7.17
N ASN A 37 -3.29 33.59 -6.00
CA ASN A 37 -1.88 33.69 -5.61
C ASN A 37 -1.60 32.94 -4.30
N MET A 38 -2.37 31.87 -4.01
CA MET A 38 -2.27 31.08 -2.77
C MET A 38 -0.85 30.60 -2.45
N GLU A 39 -0.05 30.23 -3.46
CA GLU A 39 1.33 29.77 -3.27
C GLU A 39 2.27 30.85 -2.70
N LYS A 40 1.94 32.13 -2.93
CA LYS A 40 2.73 33.30 -2.46
C LYS A 40 2.05 34.01 -1.29
N LEU A 41 0.87 33.54 -0.88
CA LEU A 41 0.08 34.20 0.17
C LEU A 41 0.68 33.84 1.53
N PRO A 42 1.03 34.82 2.36
CA PRO A 42 1.55 34.55 3.70
C PRO A 42 0.45 33.96 4.60
N GLU A 43 0.83 33.10 5.56
CA GLU A 43 -0.13 32.35 6.40
C GLU A 43 -1.04 33.29 7.21
N GLU A 44 -0.55 34.48 7.57
CA GLU A 44 -1.29 35.49 8.32
C GLU A 44 -2.51 36.06 7.57
N LYS A 45 -2.53 35.92 6.24
CA LYS A 45 -3.68 36.30 5.41
C LYS A 45 -4.69 35.18 5.23
N LEU A 46 -4.41 33.98 5.75
CA LEU A 46 -5.35 32.88 5.71
C LEU A 46 -6.40 33.04 6.81
N ASP A 47 -7.60 32.56 6.52
CA ASP A 47 -8.69 32.55 7.47
C ASP A 47 -8.31 31.73 8.72
N PRO A 48 -8.44 32.28 9.93
CA PRO A 48 -8.04 31.57 11.15
C PRO A 48 -8.79 30.26 11.39
N LEU A 49 -10.06 30.16 10.98
CA LEU A 49 -10.84 28.92 11.10
C LEU A 49 -10.37 27.89 10.07
N PHE A 50 -9.98 28.32 8.87
CA PHE A 50 -9.32 27.45 7.89
C PHE A 50 -8.03 26.87 8.44
N LEU A 51 -7.18 27.71 9.04
CA LEU A 51 -5.91 27.28 9.64
C LEU A 51 -6.14 26.29 10.78
N GLN A 52 -7.08 26.57 11.68
CA GLN A 52 -7.44 25.67 12.76
C GLN A 52 -7.92 24.30 12.22
N GLN A 53 -8.83 24.32 11.23
CA GLN A 53 -9.36 23.10 10.62
C GLN A 53 -8.26 22.30 9.89
N SER A 54 -7.34 22.98 9.22
CA SER A 54 -6.18 22.38 8.57
C SER A 54 -5.25 21.69 9.57
N LYS A 55 -4.97 22.34 10.71
CA LYS A 55 -4.16 21.75 11.80
C LYS A 55 -4.81 20.47 12.36
N GLU A 56 -6.11 20.49 12.61
CA GLU A 56 -6.85 19.31 13.07
C GLU A 56 -6.88 18.18 12.02
N PHE A 57 -7.04 18.53 10.75
CA PHE A 57 -6.95 17.57 9.64
C PHE A 57 -5.56 16.92 9.58
N CYS A 58 -4.48 17.71 9.58
CA CYS A 58 -3.11 17.20 9.55
C CYS A 58 -2.80 16.31 10.74
N LYS A 59 -3.19 16.74 11.95
CA LYS A 59 -3.07 15.94 13.18
C LYS A 59 -3.80 14.60 13.03
N HIS A 60 -5.02 14.61 12.50
CA HIS A 60 -5.75 13.38 12.26
C HIS A 60 -4.99 12.47 11.29
N VAL A 61 -4.62 12.95 10.11
CA VAL A 61 -3.90 12.16 9.09
C VAL A 61 -2.62 11.56 9.67
N HIS A 62 -1.78 12.35 10.35
CA HIS A 62 -0.54 11.84 10.95
C HIS A 62 -0.78 10.80 12.04
N SER A 63 -1.87 10.94 12.82
CA SER A 63 -2.19 9.99 13.90
C SER A 63 -2.88 8.72 13.41
N SER A 64 -3.66 8.78 12.32
CA SER A 64 -4.50 7.68 11.85
C SER A 64 -3.94 6.94 10.64
N ALA A 65 -3.04 7.56 9.87
CA ALA A 65 -2.46 6.93 8.69
C ALA A 65 -1.60 5.73 9.10
N LYS A 66 -2.05 4.54 8.69
CA LYS A 66 -1.29 3.30 8.87
C LYS A 66 -0.27 3.15 7.74
N PRO A 67 0.91 2.56 8.01
CA PRO A 67 1.83 2.18 6.95
C PRO A 67 1.11 1.36 5.87
N LYS A 68 1.40 1.63 4.60
CA LYS A 68 0.80 0.90 3.49
C LYS A 68 1.18 -0.57 3.59
N THR A 69 0.21 -1.46 3.46
CA THR A 69 0.43 -2.91 3.42
C THR A 69 -0.12 -3.51 2.14
N VAL A 70 0.47 -4.62 1.70
CA VAL A 70 -0.05 -5.49 0.63
C VAL A 70 -0.78 -6.69 1.23
N PRO A 71 -1.62 -7.40 0.45
CA PRO A 71 -2.17 -8.68 0.85
C PRO A 71 -1.09 -9.61 1.43
N GLY A 72 -1.39 -10.24 2.55
CA GLY A 72 -0.40 -10.97 3.37
C GLY A 72 0.23 -10.15 4.51
N GLY A 73 -0.16 -8.88 4.67
CA GLY A 73 0.15 -8.07 5.85
C GLY A 73 1.55 -7.45 5.87
N ARG A 74 2.26 -7.47 4.75
CA ARG A 74 3.61 -6.91 4.64
C ARG A 74 3.56 -5.41 4.42
N THR A 75 4.34 -4.67 5.19
CA THR A 75 4.52 -3.23 5.01
C THR A 75 5.29 -2.96 3.71
N VAL A 76 4.76 -2.03 2.92
CA VAL A 76 5.39 -1.57 1.68
C VAL A 76 6.49 -0.57 2.03
N ILE A 77 7.74 -0.97 1.78
CA ILE A 77 8.92 -0.09 1.86
C ILE A 77 9.16 0.61 0.52
N GLY A 78 10.05 1.60 0.48
CA GLY A 78 10.30 2.42 -0.72
C GLY A 78 10.67 1.63 -1.97
N SER A 79 11.54 0.61 -1.85
CA SER A 79 11.94 -0.25 -2.97
C SER A 79 10.76 -1.05 -3.55
N VAL A 80 9.90 -1.58 -2.68
CA VAL A 80 8.68 -2.30 -3.07
C VAL A 80 7.69 -1.34 -3.73
N LEU A 81 7.54 -0.13 -3.20
CA LEU A 81 6.66 0.88 -3.78
C LEU A 81 7.09 1.29 -5.19
N GLY A 82 8.41 1.49 -5.39
CA GLY A 82 8.98 1.79 -6.71
C GLY A 82 8.69 0.69 -7.72
N GLY A 83 8.97 -0.56 -7.35
CA GLY A 83 8.67 -1.70 -8.22
C GLY A 83 7.17 -1.87 -8.50
N LEU A 84 6.29 -1.62 -7.51
CA LEU A 84 4.84 -1.63 -7.74
C LEU A 84 4.46 -0.54 -8.76
N ALA A 85 5.02 0.66 -8.65
CA ALA A 85 4.75 1.73 -9.60
C ALA A 85 5.16 1.34 -11.03
N GLU A 86 6.33 0.73 -11.22
CA GLU A 86 6.80 0.25 -12.52
C GLU A 86 5.84 -0.78 -13.13
N VAL A 87 5.47 -1.82 -12.37
CA VAL A 87 4.55 -2.86 -12.86
C VAL A 87 3.18 -2.28 -13.23
N TYR A 88 2.65 -1.37 -12.44
CA TYR A 88 1.37 -0.73 -12.72
C TYR A 88 1.44 0.16 -13.97
N VAL A 89 2.50 0.96 -14.12
CA VAL A 89 2.69 1.82 -15.30
C VAL A 89 2.84 0.99 -16.56
N GLU A 90 3.60 -0.11 -16.52
CA GLU A 90 3.77 -1.01 -17.66
C GLU A 90 2.47 -1.70 -18.07
N ALA A 91 1.65 -2.15 -17.11
CA ALA A 91 0.34 -2.72 -17.40
C ALA A 91 -0.57 -1.70 -18.10
N ILE A 92 -0.63 -0.46 -17.57
CA ILE A 92 -1.42 0.62 -18.19
C ILE A 92 -0.93 0.93 -19.60
N ARG A 93 0.39 1.00 -19.80
CA ARG A 93 1.01 1.28 -21.11
C ARG A 93 0.63 0.22 -22.15
N ARG A 94 0.49 -1.04 -21.73
CA ARG A 94 0.08 -2.18 -22.58
C ARG A 94 -1.43 -2.22 -22.84
N GLY A 95 -2.22 -1.41 -22.12
CA GLY A 95 -3.69 -1.47 -22.15
C GLY A 95 -4.26 -2.58 -21.26
N ASP A 96 -3.44 -3.21 -20.43
CA ASP A 96 -3.84 -4.24 -19.48
C ASP A 96 -4.41 -3.60 -18.21
N VAL A 97 -5.20 -4.37 -17.46
CA VAL A 97 -5.72 -3.96 -16.15
C VAL A 97 -4.66 -4.26 -15.08
N PRO A 98 -4.16 -3.25 -14.33
CA PRO A 98 -3.22 -3.49 -13.24
C PRO A 98 -3.86 -4.37 -12.17
N CYS A 99 -3.22 -5.50 -11.87
CA CYS A 99 -3.67 -6.46 -10.88
C CYS A 99 -2.66 -6.48 -9.72
N LEU A 100 -3.13 -6.25 -8.49
CA LEU A 100 -2.26 -6.14 -7.33
C LEU A 100 -1.56 -7.47 -7.03
N GLU A 101 -2.27 -8.58 -7.19
CA GLU A 101 -1.76 -9.93 -7.00
C GLU A 101 -0.63 -10.21 -7.98
N ASN A 102 -0.84 -9.91 -9.26
CA ASN A 102 0.18 -10.08 -10.30
C ASN A 102 1.40 -9.18 -10.01
N ALA A 103 1.18 -7.93 -9.57
CA ALA A 103 2.27 -7.03 -9.26
C ALA A 103 3.11 -7.49 -8.06
N VAL A 104 2.46 -8.00 -7.01
CA VAL A 104 3.16 -8.56 -5.84
C VAL A 104 3.91 -9.85 -6.20
N GLU A 105 3.35 -10.69 -7.08
CA GLU A 105 4.01 -11.92 -7.56
C GLU A 105 5.24 -11.60 -8.43
N THR A 106 5.11 -10.71 -9.41
CA THR A 106 6.24 -10.27 -10.26
C THR A 106 7.34 -9.62 -9.43
N LEU A 107 7.00 -8.81 -8.43
CA LEU A 107 8.00 -8.22 -7.55
C LEU A 107 8.70 -9.26 -6.67
N ALA A 108 7.98 -10.25 -6.17
CA ALA A 108 8.60 -11.33 -5.42
C ALA A 108 9.59 -12.12 -6.30
N GLN A 109 9.26 -12.36 -7.57
CA GLN A 109 10.17 -13.02 -8.51
C GLN A 109 11.45 -12.19 -8.74
N ILE A 110 11.32 -10.90 -9.07
CA ILE A 110 12.46 -10.00 -9.29
C ILE A 110 13.35 -9.90 -8.05
N GLN A 111 12.76 -9.82 -6.86
CA GLN A 111 13.53 -9.74 -5.60
C GLN A 111 14.23 -11.06 -5.28
N ASN A 112 13.59 -12.20 -5.54
CA ASN A 112 14.19 -13.51 -5.33
C ASN A 112 15.35 -13.78 -6.28
N GLU A 113 15.21 -13.43 -7.57
CA GLU A 113 16.27 -13.57 -8.58
C GLU A 113 17.52 -12.77 -8.17
N LYS A 114 17.33 -11.50 -7.80
CA LYS A 114 18.42 -10.65 -7.31
C LYS A 114 19.11 -11.21 -6.07
N ALA A 115 18.35 -11.82 -5.15
CA ALA A 115 18.92 -12.42 -3.94
C ALA A 115 19.78 -13.65 -4.25
N VAL A 116 19.38 -14.47 -5.22
CA VAL A 116 20.16 -15.64 -5.68
C VAL A 116 21.45 -15.20 -6.36
N GLU A 117 21.39 -14.17 -7.21
CA GLU A 117 22.59 -13.62 -7.87
C GLU A 117 23.61 -13.03 -6.88
N GLN A 118 23.13 -12.50 -5.74
CA GLN A 118 23.95 -11.88 -4.71
C GLN A 118 24.52 -12.88 -3.69
N ASP A 119 24.12 -14.15 -3.73
CA ASP A 119 24.70 -15.24 -2.92
C ASP A 119 25.36 -16.33 -3.79
N PRO A 120 26.52 -16.05 -4.39
CA PRO A 120 27.27 -17.04 -5.19
C PRO A 120 27.89 -18.16 -4.32
N GLY A 121 27.77 -18.10 -2.99
CA GLY A 121 28.35 -19.06 -2.04
C GLY A 121 27.46 -20.26 -1.70
N GLY A 122 26.22 -20.31 -2.20
CA GLY A 122 25.36 -21.50 -2.10
C GLY A 122 24.86 -21.83 -0.70
N LEU A 123 24.74 -20.85 0.21
CA LEU A 123 24.14 -21.10 1.53
C LEU A 123 22.63 -21.45 1.46
N TYR A 124 22.00 -21.24 0.30
CA TYR A 124 20.67 -21.73 -0.02
C TYR A 124 20.74 -23.14 -0.62
N GLU A 125 21.10 -24.14 0.17
CA GLU A 125 20.82 -25.53 -0.21
C GLU A 125 19.34 -25.86 0.02
N GLY A 126 18.81 -26.70 -0.88
CA GLY A 126 17.41 -27.04 -1.03
C GLY A 126 16.72 -27.42 0.29
N GLY A 127 15.46 -27.01 0.40
CA GLY A 127 14.72 -27.08 1.64
C GLY A 127 14.45 -28.50 2.14
N SER A 128 14.59 -28.70 3.45
CA SER A 128 13.76 -29.59 4.26
C SER A 128 14.15 -29.53 5.74
N GLU A 129 14.18 -28.36 6.40
CA GLU A 129 14.14 -28.36 7.87
C GLU A 129 13.63 -27.03 8.44
N LEU A 130 12.52 -27.12 9.17
CA LEU A 130 11.95 -26.06 9.99
C LEU A 130 12.96 -25.76 11.11
N TYR A 131 13.71 -24.66 11.06
CA TYR A 131 14.40 -24.20 12.26
C TYR A 131 13.36 -23.61 13.23
N PRO A 132 13.27 -24.11 14.48
CA PRO A 132 12.34 -23.58 15.45
C PRO A 132 12.74 -22.14 15.79
N VAL A 133 11.76 -21.24 15.79
CA VAL A 133 11.90 -19.88 16.29
C VAL A 133 12.20 -19.99 17.80
N THR A 134 13.47 -19.94 18.18
CA THR A 134 13.84 -19.73 19.58
C THR A 134 13.86 -18.22 19.84
N ASN A 135 12.96 -17.80 20.72
CA ASN A 135 12.90 -16.44 21.24
C ASN A 135 14.18 -16.16 22.03
N GLY A 136 15.17 -15.50 21.40
CA GLY A 136 16.38 -15.00 22.02
C GLY A 136 16.69 -13.60 21.50
N PRO A 137 17.22 -12.69 22.36
CA PRO A 137 17.42 -11.31 21.97
C PRO A 137 18.68 -11.19 21.08
N GLY A 138 18.56 -10.48 19.97
CA GLY A 138 19.72 -9.83 19.35
C GLY A 138 20.43 -10.53 18.19
N ARG A 139 19.72 -11.19 17.25
CA ARG A 139 20.27 -11.40 15.90
C ARG A 139 19.29 -10.92 14.85
N ALA A 140 19.74 -9.97 14.01
CA ALA A 140 19.03 -9.49 12.86
C ALA A 140 18.68 -10.68 11.96
N PHE A 141 17.40 -10.83 11.62
CA PHE A 141 16.98 -11.76 10.57
C PHE A 141 17.69 -11.34 9.28
N PRO A 142 18.46 -12.21 8.62
CA PRO A 142 19.03 -11.89 7.32
C PRO A 142 17.88 -11.63 6.35
N GLU A 143 17.98 -10.56 5.54
CA GLU A 143 16.94 -10.13 4.56
C GLU A 143 16.48 -11.28 3.64
N THR A 144 17.32 -12.28 3.48
CA THR A 144 17.08 -13.49 2.69
C THR A 144 16.11 -14.49 3.33
N ALA A 145 16.04 -14.58 4.68
CA ALA A 145 15.01 -15.37 5.35
C ALA A 145 13.61 -14.75 5.18
N ALA A 146 13.54 -13.43 4.98
CA ALA A 146 12.28 -12.75 4.68
C ALA A 146 11.74 -13.12 3.28
N ALA A 147 12.62 -13.35 2.30
CA ALA A 147 12.25 -13.77 0.95
C ALA A 147 11.62 -15.20 0.92
N LEU A 148 12.13 -16.12 1.74
CA LEU A 148 11.55 -17.46 1.91
C LEU A 148 10.21 -17.42 2.64
N ILE A 149 10.06 -16.57 3.67
CA ILE A 149 8.75 -16.32 4.28
C ILE A 149 7.79 -15.75 3.22
N LEU A 150 8.29 -14.90 2.32
CA LEU A 150 7.52 -14.27 1.27
C LEU A 150 6.91 -15.29 0.30
N SER A 151 7.73 -16.22 -0.20
CA SER A 151 7.29 -17.29 -1.12
C SER A 151 6.38 -18.31 -0.43
N TYR A 152 6.68 -18.71 0.80
CA TYR A 152 5.87 -19.67 1.55
C TYR A 152 4.49 -19.10 1.93
N LYS A 153 4.42 -17.81 2.29
CA LYS A 153 3.15 -17.14 2.60
C LYS A 153 2.27 -16.96 1.37
N ILE A 154 2.86 -16.53 0.24
CA ILE A 154 2.13 -16.40 -1.04
C ILE A 154 1.59 -17.76 -1.48
N LYS A 155 2.39 -18.83 -1.37
CA LYS A 155 1.97 -20.19 -1.74
C LYS A 155 0.87 -20.73 -0.81
N LYS A 156 0.98 -20.50 0.50
CA LYS A 156 -0.04 -20.90 1.49
C LYS A 156 -1.36 -20.13 1.33
N ASP A 157 -1.30 -18.84 1.01
CA ASP A 157 -2.50 -18.02 0.77
C ASP A 157 -3.22 -18.43 -0.53
N LYS A 158 -2.48 -18.87 -1.56
CA LYS A 158 -3.03 -19.44 -2.81
C LYS A 158 -3.79 -20.75 -2.58
N GLU A 159 -3.25 -21.65 -1.75
CA GLU A 159 -3.91 -22.90 -1.34
C GLU A 159 -5.15 -22.66 -0.47
N ARG A 160 -5.08 -21.67 0.44
CA ARG A 160 -6.20 -21.30 1.31
C ARG A 160 -7.36 -20.62 0.55
N PHE A 161 -7.07 -19.84 -0.50
CA PHE A 161 -8.11 -19.29 -1.36
C PHE A 161 -8.76 -20.35 -2.25
N ARG A 162 -8.01 -21.32 -2.77
CA ARG A 162 -8.58 -22.43 -3.57
C ARG A 162 -9.57 -23.29 -2.78
N THR A 163 -9.37 -23.43 -1.48
CA THR A 163 -10.26 -24.21 -0.60
C THR A 163 -11.52 -23.46 -0.17
N CYS A 164 -11.54 -22.13 -0.23
CA CYS A 164 -12.76 -21.33 -0.05
C CYS A 164 -13.55 -21.09 -1.35
N SER A 165 -12.98 -21.38 -2.52
CA SER A 165 -13.66 -21.28 -3.83
C SER A 165 -14.40 -22.56 -4.24
N VAL A 166 -14.37 -23.60 -3.40
CA VAL A 166 -15.13 -24.85 -3.55
C VAL A 166 -15.95 -25.06 -2.29
N GLN A 167 -16.87 -24.13 -2.01
CA GLN A 167 -18.08 -24.33 -1.20
C GLN A 167 -19.08 -23.20 -1.46
#